data_AF-A0A1L9NGU9-F1
#
_entry.id   AF-A0A1L9NGU9-F1
#
_cell.length_a   1.000
_cell.length_b   1.000
_cell.length_c   1.000
_cell.angle_alpha   90.00
_cell.angle_beta   90.00
_cell.angle_gamma   90.00
#
_symmetry.space_group_name_H-M   'P 1'
#
loop_
_entity.id
_entity.type
_entity.pdbx_description
1 polymer ?
#
loop_
_entity_poly.entity_id
_entity_poly.type
_entity_poly.pdbx_seq_one_letter_code
_entity_poly.pdbx_strand_id
1 'polypeptide(L)'
;MLDPIDSCNDPLIFMHHAYLDKLWWEWQMANYLHRLYDKGGNNTAPQYILDQAGLSQPGANILDSDGGAGSTTTLNHTLWMNTVVANTTVGEVMHLNGSVVCAEYVIDTKATRYNTSIRTYGHYTSEF
;
A
#
# COMPACT_ATOMS: atom_id res chain seq x y z
N MET A 1 14.71 -10.43 1.54
CA MET A 1 13.40 -10.47 0.84
C MET A 1 13.34 -11.47 -0.35
N LEU A 2 13.81 -12.72 -0.21
CA LEU A 2 13.67 -13.74 -1.28
C LEU A 2 12.40 -14.58 -1.12
N ASP A 3 11.93 -14.73 0.11
CA ASP A 3 10.64 -15.32 0.45
C ASP A 3 9.62 -14.17 0.58
N PRO A 4 8.55 -14.13 -0.22
CA PRO A 4 7.53 -13.07 -0.14
C PRO A 4 6.68 -13.18 1.13
N ILE A 5 6.43 -14.38 1.66
CA ILE A 5 5.61 -14.59 2.86
C ILE A 5 6.39 -14.14 4.10
N ASP A 6 7.67 -14.51 4.17
CA ASP A 6 8.55 -14.17 5.30
C ASP A 6 9.32 -12.86 5.08
N SER A 7 8.96 -12.08 4.06
CA SER A 7 9.66 -10.85 3.68
C SER A 7 9.68 -9.81 4.82
N CYS A 8 8.67 -9.83 5.69
CA CYS A 8 8.57 -8.98 6.87
C CYS A 8 9.69 -9.18 7.91
N ASN A 9 10.38 -10.33 7.90
CA ASN A 9 11.52 -10.58 8.81
C ASN A 9 12.82 -9.89 8.38
N ASP A 10 12.86 -9.31 7.18
CA ASP A 10 13.98 -8.50 6.69
C ASP A 10 13.64 -7.01 6.87
N PRO A 11 14.36 -6.24 7.71
CA PRO A 11 13.99 -4.86 8.01
C PRO A 11 14.02 -3.93 6.78
N LEU A 12 14.68 -4.32 5.68
CA LEU A 12 14.64 -3.55 4.43
C LEU A 12 13.24 -3.50 3.80
N ILE A 13 12.34 -4.42 4.16
CA ILE A 13 10.96 -4.46 3.67
C ILE A 13 10.20 -3.15 3.94
N PHE A 14 10.46 -2.51 5.09
CA PHE A 14 9.77 -1.28 5.47
C PHE A 14 10.20 -0.11 4.57
N MET A 15 11.50 0.00 4.27
CA MET A 15 12.01 1.03 3.35
C MET A 15 11.58 0.76 1.91
N HIS A 16 11.54 -0.52 1.52
CA HIS A 16 11.04 -0.96 0.22
C HIS A 16 9.57 -0.57 0.02
N HIS A 17 8.69 -0.93 0.96
CA HIS A 17 7.26 -0.64 0.86
C HIS A 17 6.92 0.83 1.07
N ALA A 18 7.66 1.57 1.91
CA ALA A 18 7.52 3.02 1.99
C ALA A 18 7.82 3.70 0.64
N TYR A 19 8.83 3.22 -0.09
CA TYR A 19 9.12 3.75 -1.42
C TYR A 19 8.06 3.37 -2.46
N LEU A 20 7.51 2.16 -2.39
CA LEU A 20 6.37 1.76 -3.24
C LEU A 20 5.13 2.62 -2.97
N ASP A 21 4.81 2.85 -1.70
CA ASP A 21 3.71 3.71 -1.27
C ASP A 21 3.92 5.17 -1.73
N LYS A 22 5.15 5.69 -1.65
CA LYS A 22 5.50 7.00 -2.24
C LYS A 22 5.20 7.04 -3.75
N LEU A 23 5.57 6.02 -4.52
CA LEU A 23 5.31 5.98 -5.96
C LEU A 23 3.80 5.95 -6.25
N TRP A 24 3.03 5.20 -5.45
CA TRP A 24 1.58 5.17 -5.56
C TRP A 24 0.96 6.53 -5.24
N TRP A 25 1.40 7.17 -4.16
CA TRP A 25 0.94 8.50 -3.79
C TRP A 25 1.26 9.55 -4.86
N GLU A 26 2.48 9.56 -5.41
CA GLU A 26 2.84 10.42 -6.56
C GLU A 26 1.93 10.15 -7.78
N TRP A 27 1.62 8.88 -8.05
CA TRP A 27 0.68 8.52 -9.11
C TRP A 27 -0.73 9.03 -8.83
N GLN A 28 -1.24 8.95 -7.59
CA GLN A 28 -2.54 9.51 -7.21
C GLN A 28 -2.53 11.03 -7.43
N MET A 29 -1.52 11.73 -6.92
CA MET A 29 -1.40 13.19 -6.99
C MET A 29 -1.37 13.72 -8.42
N ALA A 30 -0.79 12.99 -9.37
CA ALA A 30 -0.76 13.38 -10.78
C ALA A 30 -2.16 13.49 -11.44
N ASN A 31 -3.21 12.90 -10.85
CA ASN A 31 -4.61 13.19 -11.20
C ASN A 31 -5.54 12.87 -10.03
N TYR A 32 -5.40 13.63 -8.94
CA TYR A 32 -5.97 13.27 -7.63
C TYR A 32 -7.47 13.01 -7.67
N LEU A 33 -8.25 13.88 -8.32
CA LEU A 33 -9.71 13.77 -8.40
C LEU A 33 -10.18 12.44 -9.03
N HIS A 34 -9.40 11.87 -9.94
CA HIS A 34 -9.77 10.63 -10.64
C HIS A 34 -9.04 9.39 -10.14
N ARG A 35 -7.93 9.56 -9.41
CA ARG A 35 -7.05 8.45 -8.98
C ARG A 35 -7.12 8.11 -7.52
N LEU A 36 -7.59 9.04 -6.68
CA LEU A 36 -7.66 8.85 -5.23
C LEU A 36 -8.37 7.54 -4.85
N TYR A 37 -9.46 7.18 -5.53
CA TYR A 37 -10.24 5.99 -5.23
C TYR A 37 -10.21 4.93 -6.34
N ASP A 38 -9.25 5.05 -7.24
CA ASP A 38 -9.04 4.05 -8.29
C ASP A 38 -8.54 2.75 -7.67
N LYS A 39 -9.18 1.65 -8.06
CA LYS A 39 -9.00 0.32 -7.48
C LYS A 39 -9.57 -0.72 -8.43
N GLY A 40 -9.13 -1.95 -8.30
CA GLY A 40 -9.71 -3.07 -9.01
C GLY A 40 -9.06 -4.39 -8.63
N GLY A 41 -9.37 -5.42 -9.40
CA GLY A 41 -8.87 -6.77 -9.18
C GLY A 41 -9.66 -7.55 -8.13
N ASN A 42 -9.31 -8.83 -8.02
CA ASN A 42 -9.91 -9.70 -7.03
C ASN A 42 -9.35 -9.39 -5.63
N ASN A 43 -10.17 -9.62 -4.60
CA ASN A 43 -9.75 -9.51 -3.20
C ASN A 43 -8.92 -10.72 -2.73
N THR A 44 -8.85 -11.79 -3.52
CA THR A 44 -7.96 -12.94 -3.28
C THR A 44 -6.91 -13.10 -4.38
N ALA A 45 -5.77 -13.66 -3.99
CA ALA A 45 -4.73 -14.02 -4.94
C ALA A 45 -5.21 -15.12 -5.90
N PRO A 46 -4.83 -15.07 -7.18
CA PRO A 46 -5.15 -16.13 -8.13
C PRO A 46 -4.45 -17.43 -7.73
N GLN A 47 -5.08 -18.58 -8.03
CA GLN A 47 -4.64 -19.89 -7.54
C GLN A 47 -3.16 -20.19 -7.86
N TYR A 48 -2.68 -19.81 -9.04
CA TYR A 48 -1.29 -20.08 -9.44
C TYR A 48 -0.24 -19.41 -8.53
N ILE A 49 -0.56 -18.27 -7.89
CA ILE A 49 0.32 -17.64 -6.91
C ILE A 49 0.31 -18.42 -5.59
N LEU A 50 -0.86 -18.88 -5.17
CA LEU A 50 -1.00 -19.67 -3.95
C LEU A 50 -0.31 -21.02 -4.07
N ASP A 51 -0.38 -21.66 -5.23
CA ASP A 51 0.29 -22.94 -5.49
C ASP A 51 1.82 -22.83 -5.37
N GLN A 52 2.40 -21.72 -5.84
CA GLN A 52 3.84 -21.44 -5.69
C GLN A 52 4.26 -21.29 -4.22
N ALA A 53 3.34 -20.83 -3.39
CA ALA A 53 3.53 -20.66 -1.95
C ALA A 53 3.10 -21.89 -1.13
N GLY A 54 2.51 -22.92 -1.76
CA GLY A 54 1.94 -24.07 -1.05
C GLY A 54 0.73 -23.72 -0.17
N LEU A 55 -0.03 -22.68 -0.54
CA LEU A 55 -1.19 -22.17 0.21
C LEU A 55 -2.52 -22.53 -0.48
N SER A 56 -3.59 -22.59 0.30
CA SER A 56 -4.97 -22.70 -0.21
C SER A 56 -5.63 -21.33 -0.27
N GLN A 57 -6.75 -21.22 -1.01
CA GLN A 57 -7.60 -20.03 -0.94
C GLN A 57 -8.03 -19.76 0.51
N PRO A 58 -8.18 -18.49 0.92
CA PRO A 58 -8.71 -18.15 2.22
C PRO A 58 -10.14 -18.69 2.39
N GLY A 59 -10.45 -19.20 3.58
CA GLY A 59 -11.79 -19.63 3.95
C GLY A 59 -12.71 -18.47 4.34
N ALA A 60 -13.98 -18.78 4.60
CA ALA A 60 -14.99 -17.81 5.04
C ALA A 60 -14.57 -17.04 6.31
N ASN A 61 -13.79 -17.65 7.20
CA ASN A 61 -13.29 -16.99 8.41
C ASN A 61 -12.40 -15.75 8.13
N ILE A 62 -11.78 -15.67 6.95
CA ILE A 62 -11.04 -14.47 6.52
C ILE A 62 -11.96 -13.58 5.68
N LEU A 63 -12.63 -14.16 4.68
CA LEU A 63 -13.44 -13.40 3.72
C LEU A 63 -14.67 -12.71 4.34
N ASP A 64 -15.27 -13.29 5.39
CA ASP A 64 -16.39 -12.68 6.10
C ASP A 64 -15.97 -11.39 6.83
N SER A 65 -14.68 -11.27 7.16
CA SER A 65 -14.12 -10.07 7.81
C SER A 65 -13.89 -8.92 6.84
N ASP A 66 -13.94 -9.18 5.53
CA ASP A 66 -13.71 -8.17 4.50
C ASP A 66 -14.90 -7.19 4.33
N GLY A 67 -16.04 -7.45 4.98
CA GLY A 67 -17.19 -6.53 4.99
C GLY A 67 -17.92 -6.38 3.65
N GLY A 68 -17.67 -7.27 2.69
CA GLY A 68 -18.31 -7.32 1.37
C GLY A 68 -18.68 -8.74 0.96
N ALA A 69 -19.67 -8.89 0.05
CA ALA A 69 -20.17 -10.19 -0.40
C ALA A 69 -19.57 -10.66 -1.76
N GLY A 70 -18.56 -9.96 -2.27
CA GLY A 70 -18.04 -10.16 -3.63
C GLY A 70 -16.55 -10.52 -3.66
N SER A 71 -16.10 -11.10 -4.78
CA SER A 71 -14.70 -11.48 -5.03
C SER A 71 -13.84 -10.34 -5.58
N THR A 72 -14.33 -9.09 -5.55
CA THR A 72 -13.69 -7.93 -6.16
C THR A 72 -13.47 -6.86 -5.11
N THR A 73 -12.28 -6.26 -5.11
CA THR A 73 -11.89 -5.23 -4.15
C THR A 73 -12.76 -3.98 -4.29
N THR A 74 -13.31 -3.50 -3.17
CA THR A 74 -14.14 -2.29 -3.09
C THR A 74 -13.57 -1.31 -2.06
N LEU A 75 -14.03 -0.04 -2.04
CA LEU A 75 -13.59 0.91 -1.00
C LEU A 75 -14.07 0.49 0.39
N ASN A 76 -15.20 -0.19 0.48
CA ASN A 76 -15.76 -0.65 1.75
C ASN A 76 -15.13 -1.97 2.25
N HIS A 77 -14.16 -2.53 1.51
CA HIS A 77 -13.48 -3.74 1.98
C HIS A 77 -12.72 -3.41 3.25
N THR A 78 -12.95 -4.19 4.31
CA THR A 78 -12.27 -4.03 5.59
C THR A 78 -10.91 -4.71 5.53
N LEU A 79 -9.86 -3.95 5.84
CA LEU A 79 -8.51 -4.42 6.06
C LEU A 79 -8.33 -4.76 7.54
N TRP A 80 -8.00 -6.02 7.79
CA TRP A 80 -7.74 -6.56 9.12
C TRP A 80 -6.28 -6.98 9.25
N MET A 81 -5.57 -6.42 10.24
CA MET A 81 -4.15 -6.72 10.49
C MET A 81 -3.94 -7.33 11.88
N ASN A 82 -4.80 -8.28 12.28
CA ASN A 82 -4.68 -9.06 13.51
C ASN A 82 -4.15 -8.27 14.72
N THR A 83 -4.90 -7.24 15.15
CA THR A 83 -4.62 -6.35 16.30
C THR A 83 -3.47 -5.35 16.17
N VAL A 84 -2.73 -5.32 15.05
CA VAL A 84 -1.67 -4.33 14.83
C VAL A 84 -2.25 -2.91 14.70
N VAL A 85 -3.36 -2.78 13.98
CA VAL A 85 -4.18 -1.56 13.89
C VAL A 85 -5.65 -1.93 14.01
N ALA A 86 -6.49 -0.95 14.35
CA ALA A 86 -7.94 -1.11 14.30
C ALA A 86 -8.40 -1.39 12.85
N ASN A 87 -9.50 -2.13 12.71
CA ASN A 87 -10.11 -2.38 11.41
C ASN A 87 -10.37 -1.05 10.69
N THR A 88 -9.90 -0.96 9.45
CA THR A 88 -10.08 0.18 8.57
C THR A 88 -10.54 -0.33 7.21
N THR A 89 -11.10 0.51 6.38
CA THR A 89 -11.48 0.14 5.02
C THR A 89 -10.41 0.54 4.01
N VAL A 90 -10.44 -0.09 2.83
CA VAL A 90 -9.62 0.33 1.68
C VAL A 90 -9.79 1.82 1.41
N GLY A 91 -11.03 2.33 1.43
CA GLY A 91 -11.33 3.75 1.16
C GLY A 91 -10.72 4.71 2.17
N GLU A 92 -10.65 4.32 3.45
CA GLU A 92 -10.03 5.14 4.49
C GLU A 92 -8.51 5.21 4.36
N VAL A 93 -7.85 4.14 3.91
CA VAL A 93 -6.39 4.13 3.72
C VAL A 93 -5.93 4.72 2.38
N MET A 94 -6.83 4.96 1.43
CA MET A 94 -6.49 5.61 0.15
C MET A 94 -6.00 7.07 0.35
N HIS A 95 -6.35 7.70 1.47
CA HIS A 95 -5.92 9.06 1.81
C HIS A 95 -4.70 9.00 2.73
N LEU A 96 -3.52 9.28 2.16
CA LEU A 96 -2.27 9.32 2.92
C LEU A 96 -2.26 10.41 4.01
N ASN A 97 -2.92 11.54 3.74
CA ASN A 97 -3.15 12.63 4.69
C ASN A 97 -4.64 12.67 5.11
N GLY A 98 -5.15 11.53 5.55
CA GLY A 98 -6.50 11.33 6.06
C GLY A 98 -6.55 11.19 7.59
N SER A 99 -7.67 10.65 8.09
CA SER A 99 -7.85 10.38 9.52
C SER A 99 -7.17 9.08 9.98
N VAL A 100 -7.01 8.10 9.09
CA VAL A 100 -6.37 6.81 9.40
C VAL A 100 -4.86 6.86 9.18
N VAL A 101 -4.42 7.44 8.06
CA VAL A 101 -3.01 7.72 7.78
C VAL A 101 -2.83 9.23 7.81
N CYS A 102 -1.88 9.72 8.60
CA CYS A 102 -1.57 11.15 8.72
C CYS A 102 -0.09 11.37 8.35
N ALA A 103 0.23 11.11 7.08
CA ALA A 103 1.59 11.19 6.56
C ALA A 103 1.61 11.86 5.18
N GLU A 104 2.76 12.41 4.82
CA GLU A 104 3.06 12.89 3.48
C GLU A 104 4.51 12.53 3.14
N TYR A 105 4.78 12.22 1.87
CA TYR A 105 6.17 12.09 1.42
C TYR A 105 6.70 13.44 0.97
N VAL A 106 7.91 13.77 1.40
CA VAL A 106 8.60 14.95 0.89
C VAL A 106 9.09 14.66 -0.51
N ILE A 107 8.49 15.33 -1.50
CA ILE A 107 8.95 15.30 -2.88
C ILE A 107 9.92 16.47 -3.07
N ASP A 108 11.19 16.15 -3.31
CA ASP A 108 12.14 17.17 -3.71
C ASP A 108 11.90 17.54 -5.19
N THR A 109 11.24 18.67 -5.39
CA THR A 109 10.97 19.26 -6.71
C THR A 109 12.22 19.79 -7.42
N LYS A 110 13.35 19.87 -6.70
CA LYS A 110 14.67 20.25 -7.23
C LYS A 110 15.57 19.03 -7.46
N ALA A 111 15.05 17.81 -7.26
CA ALA A 111 15.83 16.61 -7.45
C ALA A 111 16.36 16.52 -8.89
N THR A 112 17.68 16.45 -9.02
CA THR A 112 18.34 16.30 -10.32
C THR A 112 18.42 14.82 -10.67
N ARG A 113 17.79 14.43 -11.79
CA ARG A 113 17.85 13.07 -12.32
C ARG A 113 19.08 12.89 -13.20
N TYR A 114 19.96 12.00 -12.77
CA TYR A 114 21.08 11.49 -13.58
C TYR A 114 20.70 10.16 -14.21
N ASN A 115 21.53 9.69 -15.14
CA ASN A 115 21.26 8.47 -15.90
C ASN A 115 21.11 7.21 -15.02
N THR A 116 21.74 7.21 -13.84
CA THR A 116 21.76 6.07 -12.89
C THR A 116 21.42 6.44 -11.45
N SER A 117 21.17 7.72 -11.16
CA SER A 117 20.88 8.17 -9.79
C SER A 117 19.98 9.38 -9.77
N ILE A 118 19.29 9.60 -8.66
CA ILE A 118 18.55 10.82 -8.38
C ILE A 118 19.27 11.49 -7.21
N ARG A 119 19.65 12.76 -7.35
CA ARG A 119 20.17 13.54 -6.21
C ARG A 119 19.13 14.57 -5.81
N THR A 120 18.74 14.52 -4.56
CA THR A 120 17.92 15.57 -3.96
C THR A 120 18.81 16.72 -3.49
N TYR A 121 18.38 17.96 -3.71
CA TYR A 121 19.05 19.18 -3.27
C TYR A 121 18.39 19.70 -1.99
N GLY A 122 19.05 19.51 -0.85
CA GLY A 122 18.70 20.17 0.40
C GLY A 122 18.49 19.22 1.56
N HIS A 123 19.19 19.50 2.67
CA HIS A 123 18.72 19.10 3.99
C HIS A 123 17.38 19.82 4.22
N TYR A 124 16.27 19.10 4.15
CA TYR A 124 14.99 19.64 4.60
C TYR A 124 15.03 19.75 6.13
N THR A 125 15.17 20.96 6.64
CA THR A 125 14.75 21.30 8.01
C THR A 125 13.23 21.45 7.96
N SER A 126 12.48 20.55 8.62
CA SER A 126 11.07 20.81 8.86
C SER A 126 10.98 22.00 9.81
N GLU A 127 10.49 23.14 9.35
CA GLU A 127 10.02 24.18 10.27
C GLU A 127 8.65 23.74 10.80
N PHE A 128 8.66 23.26 12.04
CA PHE A 128 7.47 23.21 12.90
C PHE A 128 7.47 24.47 13.77
#